data_AF-A0AAW6IS57-F1
#
_entry.id   AF-A0AAW6IS57-F1
#
_cell.length_a   1.000
_cell.length_b   1.000
_cell.length_c   1.000
_cell.angle_alpha   90.00
_cell.angle_beta   90.00
_cell.angle_gamma   90.00
#
_symmetry.space_group_name_H-M   'P 1'
#
loop_
_entity.id
_entity.type
_entity.pdbx_description
1 polymer ?
#
loop_
_entity_poly.entity_id
_entity_poly.type
_entity_poly.pdbx_seq_one_letter_code
_entity_poly.pdbx_strand_id
1 'polypeptide(L)'
;MSYRKILLCMSCLFLSNVLFAKTVTPSNKSRFIPLLKTMLGDYQVVTANSPLCVDSQLSLINPVYPDAGFKLGEHIAFESLHNGTRTTKKPNFCFVTSSYKYKSDGVDNSLKMSRCIDPNNEETIRQSIKFTSVTTLKYTQNTPAVECTFTRQVD
;
A
#
# COMPACT_ATOMS: atom_id res chain seq x y z
N MET A 1 67.43 -5.49 40.58
CA MET A 1 66.57 -4.96 39.49
C MET A 1 65.88 -6.15 38.82
N SER A 2 64.90 -6.80 39.46
CA SER A 2 63.45 -6.51 39.43
C SER A 2 62.93 -6.08 38.05
N TYR A 3 62.31 -7.01 37.31
CA TYR A 3 61.15 -6.73 36.47
C TYR A 3 60.28 -7.99 36.35
N ARG A 4 59.19 -8.00 37.14
CA ARG A 4 58.03 -8.88 37.00
C ARG A 4 57.30 -8.53 35.70
N LYS A 5 56.92 -9.51 34.89
CA LYS A 5 55.84 -9.35 33.90
C LYS A 5 54.72 -10.31 34.26
N ILE A 6 53.71 -9.73 34.91
CA ILE A 6 52.47 -10.39 35.32
C ILE A 6 51.62 -10.57 34.07
N LEU A 7 51.47 -11.82 33.65
CA LEU A 7 50.54 -12.25 32.61
C LEU A 7 49.27 -12.71 33.33
N LEU A 8 48.21 -11.91 33.36
CA LEU A 8 46.92 -12.36 33.92
C LEU A 8 45.73 -11.55 33.35
N CYS A 9 44.78 -12.31 32.80
CA CYS A 9 43.36 -12.01 32.57
C CYS A 9 43.00 -10.85 31.62
N MET A 10 42.85 -11.19 30.33
CA MET A 10 41.82 -10.57 29.47
C MET A 10 40.45 -11.07 29.95
N SER A 11 39.89 -10.42 30.96
CA SER A 11 38.53 -10.66 31.43
C SER A 11 37.55 -9.92 30.52
N CYS A 12 36.69 -10.72 29.88
CA CYS A 12 35.45 -10.33 29.24
C CYS A 12 34.67 -9.30 30.06
N LEU A 13 34.50 -8.10 29.51
CA LEU A 13 33.36 -7.24 29.83
C LEU A 13 32.72 -6.85 28.50
N PHE A 14 31.97 -7.81 27.93
CA PHE A 14 30.85 -7.50 27.04
C PHE A 14 29.82 -6.73 27.88
N LEU A 15 30.03 -5.42 28.04
CA LEU A 15 29.01 -4.52 28.54
C LEU A 15 27.93 -4.46 27.46
N SER A 16 26.84 -5.13 27.79
CA SER A 16 25.58 -5.23 27.10
C SER A 16 25.02 -3.84 26.78
N ASN A 17 25.24 -3.38 25.56
CA ASN A 17 24.41 -2.35 24.95
C ASN A 17 23.03 -2.95 24.66
N VAL A 18 22.21 -3.17 25.69
CA VAL A 18 20.78 -3.35 25.49
C VAL A 18 20.21 -1.96 25.23
N LEU A 19 20.47 -1.46 24.02
CA LEU A 19 19.73 -0.35 23.46
C LEU A 19 18.26 -0.77 23.52
N PHE A 20 17.49 -0.09 24.37
CA PHE A 20 16.04 -0.04 24.27
C PHE A 20 15.71 0.57 22.90
N ALA A 21 15.75 -0.27 21.87
CA ALA A 21 15.11 0.03 20.61
C ALA A 21 13.64 0.22 20.97
N LYS A 22 13.18 1.48 21.00
CA LYS A 22 11.76 1.78 20.99
C LYS A 22 11.20 0.98 19.82
N THR A 23 10.45 -0.07 20.12
CA THR A 23 9.72 -0.84 19.12
C THR A 23 8.67 0.11 18.56
N VAL A 24 9.07 0.90 17.55
CA VAL A 24 8.16 1.75 16.81
C VAL A 24 7.15 0.78 16.21
N THR A 25 5.92 0.81 16.71
CA THR A 25 4.85 0.00 16.16
C THR A 25 4.75 0.34 14.67
N PRO A 26 4.89 -0.65 13.77
CA PRO A 26 4.89 -0.35 12.35
C PRO A 26 3.55 0.29 11.99
N SER A 27 3.62 1.46 11.34
CA SER A 27 2.47 2.17 10.80
C SER A 27 1.57 1.22 9.98
N ASN A 28 0.28 1.55 9.88
CA ASN A 28 -0.65 0.73 9.10
C ASN A 28 -0.20 0.58 7.63
N LYS A 29 0.43 1.62 7.05
CA LYS A 29 1.04 1.54 5.71
C LYS A 29 2.19 0.52 5.65
N SER A 30 3.11 0.54 6.61
CA SER A 30 4.24 -0.39 6.65
C SER A 30 3.82 -1.86 6.86
N ARG A 31 2.61 -2.10 7.38
CA ARG A 31 2.01 -3.44 7.46
C ARG A 31 1.30 -3.83 6.16
N PHE A 32 0.72 -2.86 5.46
CA PHE A 32 -0.02 -3.08 4.21
C PHE A 32 0.89 -3.53 3.05
N ILE A 33 2.08 -2.94 2.87
CA ILE A 33 2.95 -3.30 1.74
C ILE A 33 3.39 -4.78 1.77
N PRO A 34 3.85 -5.35 2.90
CA PRO A 34 4.10 -6.78 3.00
C PRO A 34 2.89 -7.65 2.67
N LEU A 35 1.70 -7.29 3.18
CA LEU A 35 0.45 -7.98 2.86
C LEU A 35 0.14 -7.94 1.35
N LEU A 36 0.23 -6.76 0.73
CA LEU A 36 0.02 -6.60 -0.70
C LEU A 36 0.95 -7.52 -1.50
N LYS A 37 2.23 -7.61 -1.12
CA LYS A 37 3.21 -8.49 -1.77
C LYS A 37 2.82 -9.97 -1.71
N THR A 38 2.18 -10.43 -0.64
CA THR A 38 1.70 -11.83 -0.55
C THR A 38 0.46 -12.10 -1.40
N MET A 39 -0.21 -11.04 -1.87
CA MET A 39 -1.45 -11.12 -2.65
C MET A 39 -1.25 -10.91 -4.15
N LEU A 40 -0.05 -10.51 -4.61
CA LEU A 40 0.23 -10.32 -6.04
C LEU A 40 -0.01 -11.62 -6.83
N GLY A 41 -0.31 -11.47 -8.12
CA GLY A 41 -0.56 -12.59 -9.04
C GLY A 41 -1.73 -12.31 -9.97
N ASP A 42 -2.12 -13.34 -10.73
CA ASP A 42 -3.20 -13.26 -11.70
C ASP A 42 -4.55 -13.60 -11.05
N TYR A 43 -5.58 -12.85 -11.43
CA TYR A 43 -6.92 -12.94 -10.85
C TYR A 43 -7.96 -13.05 -11.95
N GLN A 44 -8.90 -13.98 -11.76
CA GLN A 44 -10.10 -14.10 -12.59
C GLN A 44 -11.29 -13.46 -11.89
N VAL A 45 -12.15 -12.82 -12.68
CA VAL A 45 -13.40 -12.24 -12.20
C VAL A 45 -14.39 -13.35 -11.85
N VAL A 46 -14.95 -13.28 -10.64
CA VAL A 46 -16.02 -14.16 -10.18
C VAL A 46 -17.38 -13.46 -10.26
N THR A 47 -17.42 -12.20 -9.82
CA THR A 47 -18.62 -11.37 -9.93
C THR A 47 -18.24 -9.95 -10.36
N ALA A 48 -19.11 -9.35 -11.17
CA ALA A 48 -18.89 -8.02 -11.73
C ALA A 48 -20.22 -7.30 -11.99
N ASN A 49 -20.25 -6.00 -11.73
CA ASN A 49 -21.34 -5.11 -12.16
C ASN A 49 -20.87 -4.02 -13.15
N SER A 50 -19.61 -4.09 -13.59
CA SER A 50 -18.95 -3.06 -14.40
C SER A 50 -18.01 -3.69 -15.42
N PRO A 51 -17.89 -3.11 -16.64
CA PRO A 51 -16.91 -3.54 -17.63
C PRO A 51 -15.46 -3.32 -17.20
N LEU A 52 -15.21 -2.57 -16.10
CA LEU A 52 -13.89 -2.44 -15.51
C LEU A 52 -13.44 -3.72 -14.77
N CYS A 53 -14.37 -4.61 -14.44
CA CYS A 53 -14.09 -5.90 -13.83
C CYS A 53 -13.71 -6.91 -14.93
N VAL A 54 -12.43 -6.99 -15.27
CA VAL A 54 -11.88 -7.97 -16.22
C VAL A 54 -10.79 -8.79 -15.56
N ASP A 55 -10.56 -10.01 -16.06
CA ASP A 55 -9.41 -10.81 -15.62
C ASP A 55 -8.14 -9.98 -15.69
N SER A 56 -7.41 -9.95 -14.58
CA SER A 56 -6.42 -8.92 -14.32
C SER A 56 -5.29 -9.43 -13.44
N GLN A 57 -4.11 -8.88 -13.65
CA GLN A 57 -2.99 -9.09 -12.74
C GLN A 57 -2.98 -8.03 -11.64
N LEU A 58 -2.86 -8.45 -10.39
CA LEU A 58 -2.51 -7.59 -9.27
C LEU A 58 -0.99 -7.46 -9.21
N SER A 59 -0.47 -6.27 -9.51
CA SER A 59 0.96 -5.99 -9.60
C SER A 59 1.35 -4.67 -8.95
N LEU A 60 2.61 -4.54 -8.56
CA LEU A 60 3.18 -3.24 -8.17
C LEU A 60 3.39 -2.38 -9.42
N ILE A 61 3.08 -1.08 -9.32
CA ILE A 61 3.37 -0.11 -10.40
C ILE A 61 4.89 -0.03 -10.63
N ASN A 62 5.66 -0.08 -9.53
CA ASN A 62 7.10 -0.17 -9.59
C ASN A 62 7.60 -1.23 -8.59
N PRO A 63 8.17 -2.37 -9.07
CA PRO A 63 8.66 -3.43 -8.19
C PRO A 63 9.77 -2.99 -7.23
N VAL A 64 10.58 -2.00 -7.62
CA VAL A 64 11.70 -1.45 -6.83
C VAL A 64 11.19 -0.45 -5.79
N TYR A 65 10.12 0.28 -6.11
CA TYR A 65 9.53 1.30 -5.24
C TYR A 65 8.05 0.97 -4.93
N PRO A 66 7.75 0.10 -3.94
CA PRO A 66 6.37 -0.29 -3.62
C PRO A 66 5.45 0.88 -3.22
N ASP A 67 6.05 1.96 -2.72
CA ASP A 67 5.35 3.21 -2.40
C ASP A 67 4.80 3.93 -3.65
N ALA A 68 5.28 3.61 -4.85
CA ALA A 68 4.72 4.11 -6.10
C ALA A 68 3.28 3.64 -6.32
N GLY A 69 2.87 2.53 -5.68
CA GLY A 69 1.51 2.01 -5.75
C GLY A 69 1.40 0.65 -6.41
N PHE A 70 0.16 0.25 -6.63
CA PHE A 70 -0.20 -1.02 -7.26
C PHE A 70 -1.41 -0.85 -8.18
N LYS A 71 -1.58 -1.80 -9.08
CA LYS A 71 -2.68 -1.84 -10.03
C LYS A 71 -3.28 -3.25 -10.11
N LEU A 72 -4.56 -3.30 -10.42
CA LEU A 72 -5.29 -4.51 -10.80
C LEU A 72 -5.74 -4.32 -12.26
N GLY A 73 -4.98 -4.90 -13.18
CA GLY A 73 -5.13 -4.62 -14.61
C GLY A 73 -4.73 -3.18 -14.97
N GLU A 74 -5.33 -2.64 -16.03
CA GLU A 74 -4.98 -1.30 -16.54
C GLU A 74 -5.86 -0.16 -15.99
N HIS A 75 -7.03 -0.48 -15.43
CA HIS A 75 -8.03 0.53 -15.07
C HIS A 75 -8.18 0.79 -13.58
N ILE A 76 -7.73 -0.14 -12.73
CA ILE A 76 -7.83 -0.02 -11.27
C ILE A 76 -6.44 0.22 -10.71
N ALA A 77 -6.17 1.42 -10.20
CA ALA A 77 -4.87 1.79 -9.69
C ALA A 77 -4.95 2.57 -8.37
N PHE A 78 -3.99 2.28 -7.48
CA PHE A 78 -3.79 2.94 -6.20
C PHE A 78 -2.36 3.52 -6.20
N GLU A 79 -2.21 4.74 -6.69
CA GLU A 79 -0.92 5.39 -6.94
C GLU A 79 -0.37 6.15 -5.72
N SER A 80 0.96 6.24 -5.63
CA SER A 80 1.67 7.05 -4.64
C SER A 80 1.17 6.80 -3.21
N LEU A 81 1.29 5.56 -2.71
CA LEU A 81 0.87 5.19 -1.36
C LEU A 81 1.55 6.09 -0.33
N HIS A 82 0.77 6.96 0.31
CA HIS A 82 1.25 7.92 1.30
C HIS A 82 0.46 7.82 2.59
N ASN A 83 0.99 8.40 3.67
CA ASN A 83 0.28 8.52 4.93
C ASN A 83 -0.47 9.86 4.98
N GLY A 84 -1.69 9.83 5.49
CA GLY A 84 -2.52 11.03 5.66
C GLY A 84 -3.15 11.48 4.35
N THR A 85 -3.20 12.80 4.16
CA THR A 85 -3.83 13.46 3.01
C THR A 85 -2.75 14.21 2.24
N ARG A 86 -2.74 14.08 0.92
CA ARG A 86 -1.88 14.86 0.02
C ARG A 86 -2.72 15.55 -1.04
N THR A 87 -2.41 16.81 -1.29
CA THR A 87 -3.05 17.60 -2.35
C THR A 87 -2.00 18.00 -3.37
N THR A 88 -2.28 17.77 -4.65
CA THR A 88 -1.43 18.15 -5.76
C THR A 88 -2.24 18.93 -6.78
N LYS A 89 -1.73 20.07 -7.22
CA LYS A 89 -2.33 20.82 -8.34
C LYS A 89 -1.91 20.16 -9.65
N LYS A 90 -2.87 19.63 -10.40
CA LYS A 90 -2.61 19.17 -11.78
C LYS A 90 -2.69 20.39 -12.71
N PRO A 91 -1.67 20.65 -13.55
CA PRO A 91 -1.70 21.76 -14.50
C PRO A 91 -2.97 21.71 -15.35
N ASN A 92 -3.63 22.85 -15.48
CA ASN A 92 -4.83 23.04 -16.31
C ASN A 92 -6.01 22.07 -16.01
N PHE A 93 -6.07 21.50 -14.80
CA PHE A 93 -7.14 20.58 -14.42
C PHE A 93 -7.70 20.94 -13.05
N CYS A 94 -7.49 20.09 -12.04
CA CYS A 94 -8.03 20.24 -10.69
C CYS A 94 -6.91 20.18 -9.64
N PHE A 95 -7.22 20.63 -8.43
CA PHE A 95 -6.51 20.17 -7.24
C PHE A 95 -7.00 18.76 -6.92
N VAL A 96 -6.09 17.80 -6.99
CA VAL A 96 -6.36 16.40 -6.67
C VAL A 96 -5.88 16.14 -5.25
N THR A 97 -6.82 15.89 -4.35
CA THR A 97 -6.55 15.52 -2.96
C THR A 97 -6.75 14.03 -2.78
N SER A 98 -5.68 13.32 -2.45
CA SER A 98 -5.67 11.89 -2.21
C SER A 98 -5.51 11.60 -0.72
N SER A 99 -6.29 10.66 -0.19
CA SER A 99 -6.10 10.11 1.16
C SER A 99 -6.19 8.59 1.15
N TYR A 100 -5.40 7.96 2.03
CA TYR A 100 -5.34 6.50 2.17
C TYR A 100 -5.69 6.08 3.60
N LYS A 101 -6.56 5.08 3.71
CA LYS A 101 -6.87 4.39 4.97
C LYS A 101 -6.45 2.93 4.85
N TYR A 102 -5.26 2.62 5.38
CA TYR A 102 -4.73 1.26 5.43
C TYR A 102 -5.42 0.44 6.51
N LYS A 103 -5.87 -0.76 6.14
CA LYS A 103 -6.52 -1.74 7.01
C LYS A 103 -5.66 -3.00 7.10
N SER A 104 -6.01 -3.91 7.99
CA SER A 104 -5.36 -5.22 8.10
C SER A 104 -5.59 -6.14 6.91
N ASP A 105 -6.63 -5.87 6.12
CA ASP A 105 -7.13 -6.70 5.03
C ASP A 105 -7.26 -5.93 3.71
N GLY A 106 -6.67 -4.74 3.60
CA GLY A 106 -6.85 -3.92 2.40
C GLY A 106 -6.54 -2.45 2.59
N VAL A 107 -7.01 -1.64 1.65
CA VAL A 107 -6.85 -0.19 1.68
C VAL A 107 -8.03 0.51 1.03
N ASP A 108 -8.47 1.61 1.66
CA ASP A 108 -9.38 2.57 1.02
C ASP A 108 -8.60 3.77 0.52
N ASN A 109 -9.02 4.31 -0.62
CA ASN A 109 -8.48 5.52 -1.22
C ASN A 109 -9.63 6.48 -1.54
N SER A 110 -9.47 7.75 -1.15
CA SER A 110 -10.36 8.83 -1.57
C SER A 110 -9.56 9.79 -2.44
N LEU A 111 -10.08 10.07 -3.63
CA LEU A 111 -9.60 11.08 -4.55
C LEU A 111 -10.67 12.16 -4.65
N LYS A 112 -10.32 13.38 -4.28
CA LYS A 112 -11.18 14.55 -4.41
C LYS A 112 -10.58 15.49 -5.44
N MET A 113 -11.28 15.67 -6.55
CA MET A 113 -11.02 16.71 -7.52
C MET A 113 -11.80 17.96 -7.10
N SER A 114 -11.09 19.05 -6.89
CA SER A 114 -11.69 20.31 -6.43
C SER A 114 -10.95 21.50 -7.01
N ARG A 115 -11.61 22.66 -7.03
CA ARG A 115 -11.07 23.90 -7.62
C ARG A 115 -10.57 23.64 -9.05
N CYS A 116 -11.42 22.97 -9.81
CA CYS A 116 -11.17 22.63 -11.20
C CYS A 116 -11.33 23.88 -12.08
N ILE A 117 -10.65 23.92 -13.23
CA ILE A 117 -10.92 24.95 -14.25
C ILE A 117 -12.35 24.84 -14.77
N ASP A 118 -12.79 23.62 -15.08
CA ASP A 118 -14.19 23.30 -15.36
C ASP A 118 -14.81 22.65 -14.11
N PRO A 119 -15.82 23.29 -13.48
CA PRO A 119 -16.51 22.76 -12.31
C PRO A 119 -17.15 21.38 -12.52
N ASN A 120 -17.47 20.98 -13.76
CA ASN A 120 -18.04 19.66 -14.03
C ASN A 120 -17.07 18.51 -13.74
N ASN A 121 -15.77 18.81 -13.63
CA ASN A 121 -14.74 17.84 -13.25
C ASN A 121 -14.57 17.73 -11.72
N GLU A 122 -15.31 18.51 -10.92
CA GLU A 122 -15.28 18.37 -9.47
C GLU A 122 -16.06 17.12 -9.05
N GLU A 123 -15.33 16.15 -8.53
CA GLU A 123 -15.92 14.92 -8.05
C GLU A 123 -15.12 14.33 -6.89
N THR A 124 -15.71 13.34 -6.23
CA THR A 124 -15.03 12.55 -5.22
C THR A 124 -15.18 11.07 -5.54
N ILE A 125 -14.08 10.48 -5.96
CA ILE A 125 -13.96 9.05 -6.18
C ILE A 125 -13.46 8.42 -4.88
N ARG A 126 -14.11 7.35 -4.46
CA ARG A 126 -13.74 6.49 -3.34
C ARG A 126 -13.66 5.09 -3.86
N GLN A 127 -12.49 4.51 -3.73
CA GLN A 127 -12.22 3.15 -4.14
C GLN A 127 -11.61 2.36 -2.99
N SER A 128 -11.85 1.05 -2.97
CA SER A 128 -11.37 0.14 -1.94
C SER A 128 -10.93 -1.16 -2.58
N ILE A 129 -9.83 -1.72 -2.09
CA ILE A 129 -9.46 -3.10 -2.34
C ILE A 129 -9.41 -3.82 -0.98
N LYS A 130 -10.06 -4.98 -0.91
CA LYS A 130 -10.13 -5.82 0.29
C LYS A 130 -9.78 -7.26 -0.06
N PHE A 131 -8.76 -7.79 0.59
CA PHE A 131 -8.40 -9.21 0.56
C PHE A 131 -9.32 -9.94 1.55
N THR A 132 -10.38 -10.56 1.04
CA THR A 132 -11.35 -11.29 1.88
C THR A 132 -10.86 -12.67 2.27
N SER A 133 -9.89 -13.22 1.52
CA SER A 133 -9.16 -14.44 1.83
C SER A 133 -7.76 -14.37 1.22
N VAL A 134 -6.96 -15.43 1.36
CA VAL A 134 -5.64 -15.55 0.70
C VAL A 134 -5.73 -15.66 -0.83
N THR A 135 -6.90 -15.96 -1.38
CA THR A 135 -7.12 -16.10 -2.83
C THR A 135 -8.23 -15.20 -3.32
N THR A 136 -8.91 -14.43 -2.48
CA THR A 136 -10.07 -13.64 -2.89
C THR A 136 -9.84 -12.17 -2.59
N LEU A 137 -10.02 -11.32 -3.60
CA LEU A 137 -10.03 -9.88 -3.44
C LEU A 137 -11.35 -9.30 -3.94
N LYS A 138 -11.82 -8.26 -3.26
CA LYS A 138 -12.98 -7.45 -3.64
C LYS A 138 -12.53 -6.04 -3.93
N TYR A 139 -12.94 -5.51 -5.07
CA TYR A 139 -12.78 -4.11 -5.44
C TYR A 139 -14.13 -3.41 -5.43
N THR A 140 -14.15 -2.17 -4.94
CA THR A 140 -15.34 -1.31 -5.05
C THR A 140 -14.95 0.12 -5.40
N GLN A 141 -15.80 0.82 -6.15
CA GLN A 141 -15.74 2.26 -6.38
C GLN A 141 -17.15 2.87 -6.28
N ASN A 142 -17.26 4.12 -5.84
CA ASN A 142 -18.55 4.81 -5.72
C ASN A 142 -19.02 5.51 -7.00
N THR A 143 -18.10 6.06 -7.81
CA THR A 143 -18.43 6.88 -8.99
C THR A 143 -17.50 6.55 -10.16
N PRO A 144 -18.01 5.92 -11.25
CA PRO A 144 -19.27 5.17 -11.27
C PRO A 144 -19.26 4.05 -10.22
N ALA A 145 -20.43 3.54 -9.86
CA ALA A 145 -20.55 2.44 -8.92
C ALA A 145 -19.93 1.17 -9.55
N VAL A 146 -18.89 0.64 -8.91
CA VAL A 146 -18.20 -0.59 -9.32
C VAL A 146 -18.12 -1.51 -8.13
N GLU A 147 -18.38 -2.79 -8.37
CA GLU A 147 -18.19 -3.88 -7.44
C GLU A 147 -17.74 -5.11 -8.21
N CYS A 148 -16.51 -5.55 -7.91
CA CYS A 148 -15.90 -6.72 -8.51
C CYS A 148 -15.42 -7.67 -7.41
N THR A 149 -15.63 -8.96 -7.59
CA THR A 149 -14.96 -10.01 -6.79
C THR A 149 -14.09 -10.83 -7.71
N PHE A 150 -12.84 -11.07 -7.31
CA PHE A 150 -11.89 -11.86 -8.07
C PHE A 150 -11.32 -12.98 -7.22
N THR A 151 -10.94 -14.07 -7.88
CA THR A 151 -10.20 -15.19 -7.30
C THR A 151 -8.84 -15.33 -7.96
N ARG A 152 -7.80 -15.41 -7.14
CA ARG A 152 -6.41 -15.61 -7.53
C ARG A 152 -6.28 -16.98 -8.18
N GLN A 153 -5.62 -17.01 -9.32
CA GLN A 153 -5.23 -18.24 -9.97
C GLN A 153 -4.00 -18.79 -9.24
N VAL A 154 -4.08 -20.05 -8.85
CA VAL A 154 -2.94 -20.78 -8.30
C VAL A 154 -2.38 -21.56 -9.47
N ASP A 155 -1.20 -21.17 -9.94
CA ASP A 155 -0.41 -21.99 -10.86
C ASP A 155 0.03 -23.30 -10.18
#